data_AF-A0A497Q2R0-F1
#
_entry.id   AF-A0A497Q2R0-F1
#
_cell.length_a   1.000
_cell.length_b   1.000
_cell.length_c   1.000
_cell.angle_alpha   90.00
_cell.angle_beta   90.00
_cell.angle_gamma   90.00
#
_symmetry.space_group_name_H-M   'P 1'
#
loop_
_entity.id
_entity.type
_entity.pdbx_description
1 polymer ?
#
loop_
_entity_poly.entity_id
_entity_poly.type
_entity_poly.pdbx_seq_one_letter_code
_entity_poly.pdbx_strand_id
1 'polypeptide(L)'
;HLPQAATRHLRPIPVVNLDPRQNMTSLIASANIPTAMAGIECDGAVARMDGLPLYLRQIVPPPPGILPDREVLRMICERVEEAKEQ
;
A
#
# COMPACT_ATOMS: atom_id res chain seq x y z
N HIS A 1 -13.69 0.84 8.30
CA HIS A 1 -13.58 0.60 9.76
C HIS A 1 -13.51 -0.89 10.01
N LEU A 2 -12.60 -1.35 10.87
CA LEU A 2 -12.56 -2.76 11.30
C LEU A 2 -13.44 -2.95 12.55
N PRO A 3 -14.01 -4.15 12.77
CA PRO A 3 -14.66 -4.48 14.03
C PRO A 3 -13.71 -4.32 15.21
N GLN A 4 -14.24 -3.93 16.38
CA GLN A 4 -13.43 -3.61 17.56
C GLN A 4 -12.47 -4.73 17.97
N ALA A 5 -12.91 -5.99 17.90
CA ALA A 5 -12.08 -7.13 18.24
C ALA A 5 -10.83 -7.23 17.35
N ALA A 6 -10.98 -7.03 16.03
CA ALA A 6 -9.87 -7.03 15.08
C ALA A 6 -8.90 -5.87 15.36
N THR A 7 -9.41 -4.65 15.59
CA THR A 7 -8.56 -3.50 15.92
C THR A 7 -7.78 -3.69 17.23
N ARG A 8 -8.37 -4.33 18.24
CA ARG A 8 -7.65 -4.68 19.49
C ARG A 8 -6.52 -5.65 19.23
N HIS A 9 -6.72 -6.62 18.34
CA HIS A 9 -5.69 -7.61 17.98
C HIS A 9 -4.55 -7.01 17.15
N LEU A 10 -4.80 -5.94 16.38
CA LEU A 10 -3.75 -5.26 15.63
C LEU A 10 -2.77 -4.46 16.52
N ARG A 11 -3.20 -3.99 17.70
CA ARG A 11 -2.35 -3.16 18.59
C ARG A 11 -1.05 -3.82 19.06
N PRO A 12 -1.04 -5.10 19.49
CA PRO A 12 0.19 -5.73 19.99
C PRO A 12 1.13 -6.24 18.90
N ILE A 13 0.71 -6.32 17.63
CA ILE A 13 1.55 -6.82 16.53
C ILE A 13 2.15 -5.66 15.73
N PRO A 14 3.35 -5.82 15.14
CA PRO A 14 3.87 -4.83 14.22
C PRO A 14 2.97 -4.72 12.98
N VAL A 15 2.45 -3.52 12.72
CA VAL A 15 1.60 -3.24 11.56
C VAL A 15 2.32 -2.27 10.61
N VAL A 16 2.43 -2.65 9.34
CA VAL A 16 2.92 -1.78 8.27
C VAL A 16 1.72 -1.34 7.44
N ASN A 17 1.56 -0.03 7.22
CA ASN A 17 0.48 0.55 6.45
C ASN A 17 1.02 1.24 5.19
N LEU A 18 0.56 0.79 4.02
CA LEU A 18 0.82 1.37 2.70
C LEU A 18 -0.43 2.11 2.27
N ASP A 19 -0.41 3.44 2.29
CA ASP A 19 -1.58 4.25 1.89
C ASP A 19 -1.16 5.67 1.47
N PRO A 20 -1.77 6.25 0.42
CA PRO A 20 -1.55 7.65 0.02
C PRO A 20 -2.00 8.69 1.06
N ARG A 21 -2.85 8.32 2.02
CA ARG A 21 -3.47 9.23 2.99
C ARG A 21 -3.38 8.69 4.41
N GLN A 22 -3.48 9.59 5.38
CA GLN A 22 -3.72 9.20 6.76
C GLN A 22 -5.12 8.62 6.91
N ASN A 23 -5.22 7.49 7.58
CA ASN A 23 -6.46 6.76 7.83
C ASN A 23 -6.43 6.19 9.26
N MET A 24 -7.45 5.42 9.68
CA MET A 24 -7.46 4.86 11.04
C MET A 24 -6.40 3.80 11.28
N THR A 25 -6.04 3.03 10.25
CA THR A 25 -4.99 2.01 10.34
C THR A 25 -3.63 2.68 10.52
N SER A 26 -3.38 3.82 9.86
CA SER A 26 -2.12 4.56 9.99
C SER A 26 -1.87 5.09 11.40
N LEU A 27 -2.92 5.28 12.21
CA LEU A 27 -2.81 5.74 13.61
C LEU A 27 -2.27 4.65 14.55
N ILE A 28 -2.44 3.37 14.20
CA ILE A 28 -1.96 2.23 15.00
C ILE A 28 -0.78 1.51 14.36
N ALA A 29 -0.40 1.90 13.14
CA ALA A 29 0.70 1.29 12.41
C ALA A 29 2.05 1.63 13.04
N SER A 30 2.95 0.64 13.08
CA SER A 30 4.35 0.80 13.49
C SER A 30 5.17 1.52 12.41
N ALA A 31 4.80 1.34 11.14
CA ALA A 31 5.39 2.06 10.01
C ALA A 31 4.31 2.46 9.00
N ASN A 32 4.36 3.71 8.55
CA ASN A 32 3.51 4.25 7.50
C ASN A 32 4.37 4.58 6.28
N ILE A 33 4.06 3.97 5.14
CA ILE A 33 4.77 4.18 3.88
C ILE A 33 3.77 4.79 2.88
N PRO A 34 3.93 6.08 2.51
CA PRO A 34 3.03 6.72 1.57
C PRO A 34 3.28 6.20 0.15
N THR A 35 2.21 5.86 -0.57
CA THR A 35 2.25 5.36 -1.95
C THR A 35 1.45 6.24 -2.91
N ALA A 36 1.74 6.15 -4.21
CA ALA A 36 1.05 6.91 -5.25
C ALA A 36 -0.37 6.36 -5.50
N MET A 37 -1.35 7.24 -5.69
CA MET A 37 -2.73 6.86 -6.00
C MET A 37 -2.90 6.28 -7.41
N ALA A 38 -3.28 5.00 -7.51
CA ALA A 38 -3.58 4.36 -8.78
C ALA A 38 -4.74 5.04 -9.54
N GLY A 39 -4.54 5.30 -10.84
CA GLY A 39 -5.49 5.99 -11.71
C GLY A 39 -5.54 7.52 -11.55
N ILE A 40 -4.68 8.09 -10.71
CA ILE A 40 -4.49 9.54 -10.58
C ILE A 40 -3.01 9.86 -10.74
N GLU A 41 -2.18 9.29 -9.88
CA GLU A 41 -0.74 9.56 -9.78
C GLU A 41 0.12 8.48 -10.44
N CYS A 42 -0.42 7.27 -10.64
CA CYS A 42 0.23 6.19 -11.36
C CYS A 42 -0.76 5.37 -12.19
N ASP A 43 -0.23 4.64 -13.16
CA ASP A 43 -0.96 3.69 -13.99
C ASP A 43 -1.15 2.33 -13.30
N GLY A 44 -2.10 1.52 -13.78
CA GLY A 44 -2.29 0.16 -13.27
C GLY A 44 -3.44 -0.59 -13.93
N ALA A 45 -3.54 -1.88 -13.67
CA ALA A 45 -4.67 -2.70 -14.07
C ALA A 45 -5.50 -3.05 -12.82
N VAL A 46 -6.82 -2.89 -12.93
CA VAL A 46 -7.77 -3.31 -11.89
C VAL A 46 -8.80 -4.26 -12.49
N ALA A 47 -9.28 -5.21 -11.68
CA ALA A 47 -10.38 -6.07 -12.06
C ALA A 47 -11.71 -5.42 -11.64
N ARG A 48 -12.62 -5.25 -12.60
CA ARG A 48 -14.01 -4.86 -12.30
C ARG A 48 -14.75 -6.02 -11.62
N MET A 49 -15.92 -5.73 -11.06
CA MET A 49 -16.76 -6.74 -10.40
C MET A 49 -17.24 -7.86 -11.33
N ASP A 50 -17.27 -7.63 -12.65
CA ASP A 50 -17.54 -8.64 -13.67
C ASP A 50 -16.29 -9.42 -14.12
N GLY A 51 -15.15 -9.22 -13.44
CA GLY A 51 -13.88 -9.89 -13.72
C GLY A 51 -13.12 -9.32 -14.92
N LEU A 52 -13.68 -8.32 -15.62
CA LEU A 52 -13.01 -7.72 -16.77
C LEU A 52 -11.89 -6.76 -16.34
N PRO A 53 -10.74 -6.77 -17.04
CA PRO A 53 -9.67 -5.84 -16.73
C PRO A 53 -10.05 -4.42 -17.15
N LEU A 54 -9.69 -3.46 -16.31
CA LEU A 54 -9.75 -2.03 -16.60
C LEU A 54 -8.36 -1.44 -16.38
N TYR A 55 -7.83 -0.79 -17.41
CA TYR A 55 -6.52 -0.12 -17.35
C TYR A 55 -6.70 1.33 -16.91
N LEU A 56 -6.18 1.63 -15.73
CA LEU A 56 -6.11 2.95 -15.15
C LEU A 56 -4.96 3.74 -15.80
N ARG A 57 -5.17 5.05 -15.94
CA ARG A 57 -4.18 5.98 -16.51
C ARG A 57 -3.69 6.93 -15.45
N GLN A 58 -2.42 7.31 -15.54
CA GLN A 58 -1.88 8.43 -14.79
C GLN A 58 -2.43 9.74 -15.36
N ILE A 59 -2.94 10.61 -14.49
CA ILE A 59 -3.50 11.92 -14.83
C ILE A 59 -2.51 13.02 -14.45
N VAL A 60 -1.84 12.87 -13.31
CA VAL A 60 -0.82 13.80 -12.79
C VAL A 60 0.38 12.99 -12.28
N PRO A 61 1.59 13.56 -12.24
CA PRO A 61 2.73 12.91 -11.58
C PRO A 61 2.50 12.81 -10.07
N PRO A 62 3.06 11.78 -9.40
CA PRO A 62 3.04 11.71 -7.94
C PRO A 62 3.92 12.83 -7.34
N PRO A 63 3.71 13.18 -6.06
CA PRO A 63 4.61 14.08 -5.35
C PRO A 63 6.06 13.54 -5.34
N PRO A 64 7.08 14.42 -5.26
CA PRO A 64 8.48 13.98 -5.23
C PRO A 64 8.75 12.97 -4.11
N GLY A 65 9.38 11.84 -4.46
CA GLY A 65 9.73 10.77 -3.53
C GLY A 65 8.59 9.78 -3.22
N ILE A 66 7.39 9.97 -3.75
CA ILE A 66 6.28 9.02 -3.62
C ILE A 66 6.33 8.00 -4.76
N LEU A 67 6.31 6.72 -4.40
CA LEU A 67 6.39 5.60 -5.34
C LEU A 67 5.04 4.87 -5.46
N PRO A 68 4.72 4.28 -6.62
CA PRO A 68 3.59 3.36 -6.75
C PRO A 68 3.75 2.13 -5.85
N ASP A 69 2.64 1.51 -5.42
CA ASP A 69 2.64 0.35 -4.52
C ASP A 69 3.52 -0.80 -5.05
N ARG A 70 3.50 -1.03 -6.38
CA ARG A 70 4.31 -2.08 -7.04
C ARG A 70 5.81 -1.93 -6.78
N GLU A 71 6.32 -0.70 -6.76
CA GLU A 71 7.75 -0.43 -6.59
C GLU A 71 8.14 -0.61 -5.12
N VAL A 72 7.30 -0.11 -4.21
CA VAL A 72 7.49 -0.28 -2.76
C VAL A 72 7.46 -1.74 -2.37
N LEU A 73 6.48 -2.51 -2.87
CA LEU A 73 6.40 -3.94 -2.62
C LEU A 73 7.59 -4.70 -3.21
N ARG A 74 8.07 -4.32 -4.41
CA ARG A 74 9.29 -4.91 -4.99
C ARG A 74 10.49 -4.72 -4.06
N MET A 75 10.72 -3.49 -3.59
CA MET A 75 11.82 -3.18 -2.67
C MET A 75 11.70 -3.95 -1.35
N ILE A 76 10.49 -4.10 -0.81
CA ILE A 76 10.24 -4.90 0.40
C ILE A 76 10.57 -6.37 0.14
N CYS A 77 10.11 -6.94 -0.98
CA CYS A 77 10.38 -8.33 -1.34
C CYS A 77 11.88 -8.60 -1.50
N GLU A 78 12.61 -7.75 -2.22
CA GLU A 78 14.07 -7.85 -2.38
C GLU A 78 14.76 -7.90 -1.01
N ARG A 79 14.41 -6.97 -0.11
CA ARG A 79 15.00 -6.91 1.23
C ARG A 79 14.64 -8.10 2.12
N VAL A 80 13.42 -8.64 1.96
CA VAL A 80 12.98 -9.83 2.69
C VAL A 80 13.72 -11.07 2.20
N GLU A 81 13.96 -11.23 0.90
CA GLU A 81 14.74 -12.34 0.37
C GLU A 81 16.20 -12.29 0.85
N GLU A 82 16.84 -11.11 0.78
CA GLU A 82 18.19 -10.91 1.34
C GLU A 82 18.28 -11.26 2.84
N ALA A 83 17.22 -10.98 3.60
CA ALA A 83 17.16 -11.25 5.03
C ALA A 83 16.89 -12.72 5.35
N LYS A 84 16.33 -13.49 4.42
CA LYS A 84 16.15 -14.95 4.56
C LYS A 84 17.44 -15.73 4.26
N GLU A 85 18.30 -15.17 3.42
CA GLU A 85 19.59 -15.75 3.05
C GLU A 85 20.69 -15.53 4.11
N GLN A 86 20.42 -14.67 5.11
CA GLN A 86 21.28 -14.39 6.27
C GLN A 86 20.94 -15.29 7.46
#